data_AF-A0A5C0DVC3-F1
#
_entry.id   AF-A0A5C0DVC3-F1
#
_cell.length_a   1.000
_cell.length_b   1.000
_cell.length_c   1.000
_cell.angle_alpha   90.00
_cell.angle_beta   90.00
_cell.angle_gamma   90.00
#
_symmetry.space_group_name_H-M   'P 1'
#
loop_
_entity.id
_entity.type
_entity.pdbx_description
1 polymer ?
#
loop_
_entity_poly.entity_id
_entity_poly.type
_entity_poly.pdbx_seq_one_letter_code
_entity_poly.pdbx_strand_id
1 'polypeptide(L)'
;MTANTQSALAKLLCGDLVSDGESVNEILSHLSTSIDNVVEELVALLTQESPSPNQISLFAPFLGRSILELGCTAMIARLDPFRVLVIREHQNQPDYSKDKPNKSSIHWQGDVLAEKVPDLWANKSLQSPTRALLGDYYKKLIWSPNFNKLMDSIADVSGDDWIARLKMKEFEKFYNETLQDFSSLYSELSKGIHHETVIPLSSALDLATTRFLMEKTVCNIATLGLFVNVVSHTFNKLNMSDAITAYKEIQEMGVF
;
A
#
# COMPACT_ATOMS: atom_id res chain seq x y z
N MET A 1 24.22 11.72 13.06
CA MET A 1 22.95 11.01 12.83
C MET A 1 22.02 12.00 12.15
N THR A 2 21.99 12.01 10.83
CA THR A 2 20.98 12.77 10.08
C THR A 2 19.65 12.07 10.32
N ALA A 3 18.67 12.78 10.88
CA ALA A 3 17.31 12.28 10.96
C ALA A 3 16.89 11.85 9.54
N ASN A 4 16.56 10.58 9.36
CA ASN A 4 16.05 10.09 8.10
C ASN A 4 14.65 10.71 7.97
N THR A 5 14.51 11.76 7.17
CA THR A 5 13.24 12.48 7.01
C THR A 5 12.32 11.60 6.17
N GLN A 6 11.54 10.77 6.84
CA GLN A 6 10.55 9.90 6.23
C GLN A 6 9.44 10.75 5.58
N SER A 7 9.06 10.47 4.34
CA SER A 7 7.92 11.14 3.71
C SER A 7 6.62 10.84 4.46
N ALA A 8 5.61 11.71 4.32
CA ALA A 8 4.31 11.50 4.93
C ALA A 8 3.70 10.14 4.55
N LEU A 9 3.85 9.72 3.29
CA LEU A 9 3.38 8.41 2.82
C LEU A 9 4.14 7.25 3.47
N ALA A 10 5.47 7.31 3.48
CA ALA A 10 6.27 6.26 4.10
C ALA A 10 5.99 6.17 5.61
N LYS A 11 5.81 7.30 6.30
CA LYS A 11 5.46 7.37 7.72
C LYS A 11 4.11 6.72 7.99
N LEU A 12 3.11 7.03 7.18
CA LEU A 12 1.78 6.45 7.33
C LEU A 12 1.78 4.92 7.15
N LEU A 13 2.52 4.44 6.15
CA LEU A 13 2.57 3.02 5.75
C LEU A 13 3.49 2.18 6.66
N CYS A 14 4.67 2.69 7.02
CA CYS A 14 5.68 1.97 7.80
C CYS A 14 5.58 2.22 9.31
N GLY A 15 4.90 3.29 9.74
CA GLY A 15 4.80 3.65 11.14
C GLY A 15 5.95 4.53 11.63
N ASP A 16 5.98 4.78 12.95
CA ASP A 16 7.07 5.52 13.60
C ASP A 16 8.31 4.62 13.69
N LEU A 17 9.31 4.89 12.85
CA LEU A 17 10.53 4.09 12.82
C LEU A 17 11.41 4.45 14.01
N VAL A 18 11.43 3.57 15.02
CA VAL A 18 12.35 3.69 16.15
C VAL A 18 13.69 3.07 15.78
N SER A 19 14.79 3.73 16.13
CA SER A 19 16.16 3.23 15.94
C SER A 19 16.54 2.15 16.95
N ASP A 20 15.65 1.19 17.20
CA ASP A 20 15.95 0.00 18.01
C ASP A 20 16.14 -1.18 17.07
N GLY A 21 17.23 -1.92 17.25
CA GLY A 21 17.75 -3.00 16.38
C GLY A 21 16.87 -4.25 16.29
N GLU A 22 15.55 -4.10 16.37
CA GLU A 22 14.59 -5.15 16.07
C GLU A 22 14.57 -5.44 14.56
N SER A 23 14.58 -6.72 14.22
CA SER A 23 14.61 -7.20 12.83
C SER A 23 13.47 -6.68 11.95
N VAL A 24 12.30 -6.41 12.53
CA VAL A 24 11.16 -5.83 11.78
C VAL A 24 11.39 -4.35 11.48
N ASN A 25 12.02 -3.60 12.39
CA ASN A 25 12.37 -2.19 12.16
C ASN A 25 13.35 -2.04 11.00
N GLU A 26 14.30 -2.96 10.83
CA GLU A 26 15.22 -2.96 9.69
C GLU A 26 14.47 -3.15 8.37
N ILE A 27 13.53 -4.09 8.32
CA ILE A 27 12.67 -4.33 7.14
C ILE A 27 11.83 -3.09 6.84
N LEU A 28 11.15 -2.54 7.85
CA LEU A 28 10.31 -1.35 7.69
C LEU A 28 11.13 -0.11 7.32
N SER A 29 12.36 0.03 7.81
CA SER A 29 13.26 1.11 7.43
C SER A 29 13.67 1.00 5.96
N HIS A 30 14.00 -0.21 5.50
CA HIS A 30 14.30 -0.45 4.09
C HIS A 30 13.09 -0.16 3.18
N LEU A 31 11.89 -0.62 3.57
CA LEU A 31 10.65 -0.35 2.85
C LEU A 31 10.33 1.15 2.83
N SER A 32 10.51 1.84 3.96
CA SER A 32 10.33 3.28 4.07
C SER A 32 11.23 4.03 3.10
N THR A 33 12.53 3.76 3.10
CA THR A 33 13.47 4.39 2.17
C THR A 33 13.12 4.08 0.71
N SER A 34 12.65 2.87 0.42
CA SER A 34 12.21 2.51 -0.93
C SER A 34 10.96 3.29 -1.35
N ILE A 35 9.99 3.46 -0.45
CA ILE A 35 8.79 4.28 -0.68
C ILE A 35 9.19 5.74 -0.88
N ASP A 36 10.06 6.29 -0.03
CA ASP A 36 10.55 7.67 -0.14
C ASP A 36 11.19 7.94 -1.50
N ASN A 37 12.09 7.05 -1.96
CA ASN A 37 12.73 7.17 -3.27
C ASN A 37 11.70 7.13 -4.42
N VAL A 38 10.72 6.24 -4.36
CA VAL A 38 9.68 6.13 -5.40
C VAL A 38 8.77 7.36 -5.41
N VAL A 39 8.42 7.89 -4.24
CA VAL A 39 7.62 9.11 -4.11
C VAL A 39 8.37 10.32 -4.66
N GLU A 40 9.66 10.46 -4.35
CA GLU A 40 10.51 11.54 -4.87
C GLU A 40 10.55 11.53 -6.41
N GLU A 41 10.80 10.36 -7.00
CA GLU A 41 10.82 10.18 -8.47
C GLU A 41 9.45 10.48 -9.09
N LEU A 42 8.36 10.05 -8.45
CA LEU A 42 7.01 10.31 -8.94
C LEU A 42 6.68 11.80 -8.91
N VAL A 43 7.02 12.48 -7.82
CA VAL A 43 6.81 13.92 -7.68
C VAL A 43 7.63 14.69 -8.71
N ALA A 44 8.90 14.34 -8.90
CA ALA A 44 9.76 14.95 -9.90
C ALA A 44 9.19 14.78 -11.31
N LEU A 45 8.68 13.59 -11.65
CA LEU A 45 8.08 13.30 -12.95
C LEU A 45 6.79 14.11 -13.20
N LEU A 46 5.92 14.25 -12.20
CA LEU A 46 4.60 14.86 -12.36
C LEU A 46 4.61 16.41 -12.27
N THR A 47 5.62 16.98 -11.61
CA THR A 47 5.80 18.44 -11.43
C THR A 47 6.68 19.09 -12.50
N GLN A 48 7.28 18.30 -13.39
CA GLN A 48 8.06 18.83 -14.51
C GLN A 48 7.19 19.75 -15.39
N GLU A 49 7.73 20.88 -15.85
CA GLU A 49 6.97 21.86 -16.67
C GLU A 49 6.56 21.32 -18.04
N SER A 50 7.29 20.34 -18.57
CA SER A 50 7.04 19.72 -19.88
C SER A 50 7.54 18.29 -19.92
N PRO A 51 6.87 17.35 -19.23
CA PRO A 51 7.25 15.96 -19.22
C PRO A 51 6.97 15.33 -20.59
N SER A 52 7.90 14.52 -21.07
CA SER A 52 7.70 13.78 -22.33
C SER A 52 6.53 12.80 -22.17
N PRO A 53 5.54 12.77 -23.08
CA PRO A 53 4.42 11.82 -23.01
C PRO A 53 4.88 10.37 -22.90
N ASN A 54 5.97 10.00 -23.58
CA ASN A 54 6.54 8.66 -23.50
C ASN A 54 7.16 8.38 -22.13
N GLN A 55 7.83 9.36 -21.53
CA GLN A 55 8.44 9.22 -20.21
C GLN A 55 7.35 8.99 -19.14
N ILE A 56 6.26 9.73 -19.21
CA ILE A 56 5.10 9.55 -18.32
C ILE A 56 4.50 8.17 -18.50
N SER A 57 4.18 7.80 -19.74
CA SER A 57 3.49 6.54 -20.06
C SER A 57 4.30 5.30 -19.71
N LEU A 58 5.63 5.41 -19.69
CA LEU A 58 6.54 4.31 -19.34
C LEU A 58 6.86 4.27 -17.85
N PHE A 59 7.16 5.41 -17.24
CA PHE A 59 7.76 5.44 -15.91
C PHE A 59 6.72 5.60 -14.79
N ALA A 60 5.68 6.39 -14.99
CA ALA A 60 4.67 6.58 -13.95
C ALA A 60 3.91 5.29 -13.59
N PRO A 61 3.54 4.39 -14.53
CA PRO A 61 2.93 3.11 -14.17
C PRO A 61 3.84 2.23 -13.29
N PHE A 62 5.15 2.24 -13.58
CA PHE A 62 6.14 1.56 -12.76
C PHE A 62 6.20 2.14 -11.34
N LEU A 63 6.26 3.47 -11.21
CA LEU A 63 6.28 4.13 -9.91
C LEU A 63 4.99 3.90 -9.12
N GLY A 64 3.82 4.03 -9.75
CA GLY A 64 2.53 3.75 -9.13
C GLY A 64 2.41 2.30 -8.65
N ARG A 65 2.83 1.33 -9.49
CA ARG A 65 2.82 -0.08 -9.08
C ARG A 65 3.78 -0.33 -7.92
N SER A 66 4.95 0.31 -7.94
CA SER A 66 5.93 0.22 -6.85
C SER A 66 5.36 0.75 -5.54
N ILE A 67 4.66 1.90 -5.55
CA ILE A 67 3.96 2.43 -4.36
C ILE A 67 2.93 1.42 -3.83
N LEU A 68 2.14 0.84 -4.73
CA LEU A 68 1.10 -0.11 -4.36
C LEU A 68 1.69 -1.39 -3.72
N GLU A 69 2.72 -1.98 -4.35
CA GLU A 69 3.38 -3.20 -3.87
C GLU A 69 4.18 -2.96 -2.58
N LEU A 70 4.97 -1.89 -2.52
CA LEU A 70 5.76 -1.53 -1.34
C LEU A 70 4.83 -1.18 -0.17
N GLY A 71 3.78 -0.40 -0.41
CA GLY A 71 2.82 -0.02 0.63
C GLY A 71 2.06 -1.22 1.19
N CYS A 72 1.61 -2.15 0.33
CA CYS A 72 1.02 -3.40 0.78
C CYS A 72 2.01 -4.24 1.60
N THR A 73 3.26 -4.33 1.15
CA THR A 73 4.31 -5.06 1.86
C THR A 73 4.59 -4.45 3.23
N ALA A 74 4.66 -3.12 3.34
CA ALA A 74 4.82 -2.42 4.61
C ALA A 74 3.65 -2.66 5.57
N MET A 75 2.41 -2.61 5.07
CA MET A 75 1.23 -2.92 5.90
C MET A 75 1.19 -4.38 6.34
N ILE A 76 1.55 -5.32 5.47
CA ILE A 76 1.70 -6.75 5.84
C ILE A 76 2.79 -6.91 6.89
N ALA A 77 3.95 -6.25 6.73
CA ALA A 77 5.03 -6.29 7.71
C ALA A 77 4.59 -5.80 9.10
N ARG A 78 3.63 -4.86 9.16
CA ARG A 78 3.11 -4.33 10.43
C ARG A 78 1.99 -5.16 11.05
N LEU A 79 1.16 -5.83 10.23
CA LEU A 79 0.03 -6.65 10.70
C LEU A 79 0.41 -8.12 10.93
N ASP A 80 1.34 -8.65 10.13
CA ASP A 80 1.90 -10.00 10.22
C ASP A 80 3.44 -9.97 10.11
N PRO A 81 4.16 -9.43 11.13
CA PRO A 81 5.62 -9.34 11.09
C PRO A 81 6.31 -10.70 10.93
N PHE A 82 5.70 -11.77 11.43
CA PHE A 82 6.23 -13.12 11.27
C PHE A 82 6.40 -13.51 9.80
N ARG A 83 5.43 -13.16 8.93
CA ARG A 83 5.50 -13.46 7.49
C ARG A 83 6.74 -12.85 6.85
N VAL A 84 7.03 -11.58 7.10
CA VAL A 84 8.16 -10.88 6.47
C VAL A 84 9.50 -11.29 7.07
N LEU A 85 9.55 -11.62 8.36
CA LEU A 85 10.75 -12.19 8.99
C LEU A 85 11.12 -13.53 8.37
N VAL A 86 10.16 -14.45 8.21
CA VAL A 86 10.40 -15.76 7.57
C VAL A 86 10.89 -15.59 6.12
N ILE A 87 10.29 -14.66 5.37
CA ILE A 87 10.75 -14.34 4.00
C ILE A 87 12.20 -13.87 4.02
N ARG A 88 12.53 -12.90 4.89
CA ARG A 88 13.90 -12.35 4.99
C ARG A 88 14.91 -13.44 5.34
N GLU A 89 14.63 -14.27 6.34
CA GLU A 89 15.54 -15.34 6.74
C GLU A 89 15.74 -16.36 5.62
N HIS A 90 14.71 -16.67 4.84
CA HIS A 90 14.84 -17.54 3.67
C HIS A 90 15.65 -16.88 2.54
N GLN A 91 15.46 -15.58 2.29
CA GLN A 91 16.19 -14.83 1.28
C GLN A 91 17.67 -14.64 1.61
N ASN A 92 18.02 -14.67 2.90
CA ASN A 92 19.40 -14.61 3.39
C ASN A 92 20.15 -15.96 3.32
N GLN A 93 19.48 -17.06 2.97
CA GLN A 93 20.15 -18.35 2.87
C GLN A 93 21.16 -18.38 1.69
N PRO A 94 22.33 -19.02 1.84
CA PRO A 94 23.35 -19.04 0.78
C PRO A 94 22.88 -19.67 -0.53
N ASP A 95 21.89 -20.56 -0.48
CA ASP A 95 21.30 -21.28 -1.61
C ASP A 95 20.06 -20.59 -2.20
N TYR A 96 19.72 -19.39 -1.73
CA TYR A 96 18.60 -18.62 -2.27
C TYR A 96 18.86 -18.24 -3.74
N SER A 97 18.19 -18.94 -4.66
CA SER A 97 18.28 -18.66 -6.10
C SER A 97 17.48 -17.40 -6.46
N LYS A 98 18.11 -16.53 -7.24
CA LYS A 98 17.51 -15.33 -7.83
C LYS A 98 16.99 -15.58 -9.26
N ASP A 99 17.14 -16.80 -9.77
CA ASP A 99 16.91 -17.13 -11.18
C ASP A 99 15.44 -17.43 -11.50
N LYS A 100 14.60 -17.59 -10.48
CA LYS A 100 13.16 -17.87 -10.61
C LYS A 100 12.37 -17.05 -9.61
N PRO A 101 11.13 -16.66 -9.94
CA PRO A 101 10.17 -16.17 -8.96
C PRO A 101 10.07 -17.17 -7.80
N ASN A 102 10.45 -16.74 -6.60
CA ASN A 102 10.52 -17.61 -5.44
C ASN A 102 9.19 -17.51 -4.66
N LYS A 103 8.68 -18.65 -4.19
CA LYS A 103 7.49 -18.70 -3.31
C LYS A 103 7.71 -17.94 -1.99
N SER A 104 8.96 -17.73 -1.62
CA SER A 104 9.41 -16.94 -0.47
C SER A 104 9.57 -15.46 -0.84
N SER A 105 8.52 -14.86 -1.40
CA SER A 105 8.36 -13.42 -1.58
C SER A 105 6.92 -13.03 -1.24
N ILE A 106 6.67 -11.73 -1.12
CA ILE A 106 5.31 -11.22 -1.06
C ILE A 106 4.73 -11.27 -2.48
N HIS A 107 3.52 -11.82 -2.60
CA HIS A 107 2.81 -11.95 -3.86
C HIS A 107 1.53 -11.14 -3.85
N TRP A 108 1.23 -10.51 -4.98
CA TRP A 108 -0.05 -9.81 -5.15
C TRP A 108 -1.24 -10.74 -4.90
N GLN A 109 -1.25 -11.91 -5.56
CA GLN A 109 -2.21 -12.96 -5.24
C GLN A 109 -1.64 -13.86 -4.15
N GLY A 110 -2.38 -14.04 -3.06
CA GLY A 110 -2.02 -14.85 -1.91
C GLY A 110 -1.66 -14.04 -0.66
N ASP A 111 -0.86 -12.97 -0.80
CA ASP A 111 -0.48 -12.11 0.34
C ASP A 111 -1.22 -10.77 0.36
N VAL A 112 -1.60 -10.19 -0.79
CA VAL A 112 -2.39 -8.94 -0.85
C VAL A 112 -3.87 -9.24 -1.10
N LEU A 113 -4.16 -9.91 -2.22
CA LEU A 113 -5.49 -10.37 -2.59
C LEU A 113 -5.62 -11.87 -2.35
N ALA A 114 -6.84 -12.35 -2.11
CA ALA A 114 -7.11 -13.78 -2.02
C ALA A 114 -8.37 -14.14 -2.82
N GLU A 115 -8.45 -15.41 -3.17
CA GLU A 115 -9.72 -15.98 -3.63
C GLU A 115 -10.77 -15.90 -2.52
N LYS A 116 -12.03 -15.77 -2.94
CA LYS A 116 -13.16 -15.70 -2.02
C LYS A 116 -13.30 -17.02 -1.26
N VAL A 117 -13.50 -16.92 0.05
CA VAL A 117 -13.75 -18.05 0.95
C VAL A 117 -15.25 -18.10 1.27
N PRO A 118 -16.01 -19.06 0.71
CA PRO A 118 -17.47 -19.09 0.87
C PRO A 118 -17.94 -19.24 2.33
N ASP A 119 -17.21 -20.04 3.11
CA ASP A 119 -17.43 -20.23 4.55
C ASP A 119 -16.09 -20.23 5.27
N LEU A 120 -15.80 -19.13 5.96
CA LEU A 120 -14.57 -18.91 6.73
C LEU A 120 -14.34 -19.98 7.81
N TRP A 121 -15.40 -20.61 8.31
CA TRP A 121 -15.31 -21.51 9.46
C TRP A 121 -15.60 -22.97 9.11
N ALA A 122 -15.86 -23.28 7.84
CA ALA A 122 -16.09 -24.64 7.37
C ALA A 122 -14.90 -25.57 7.67
N ASN A 123 -13.67 -25.08 7.46
CA ASN A 123 -12.47 -25.86 7.73
C ASN A 123 -12.07 -25.76 9.22
N LYS A 124 -12.56 -26.71 10.02
CA LYS A 124 -12.26 -26.81 11.45
C LYS A 124 -10.78 -27.06 11.78
N SER A 125 -9.98 -27.53 10.82
CA SER A 125 -8.55 -27.78 11.03
C SER A 125 -7.73 -26.48 11.08
N LEU A 126 -8.27 -25.38 10.51
CA LEU A 126 -7.55 -24.13 10.31
C LEU A 126 -6.15 -24.31 9.70
N GLN A 127 -5.97 -25.35 8.87
CA GLN A 127 -4.72 -25.54 8.16
C GLN A 127 -4.61 -24.50 7.05
N SER A 128 -3.62 -23.61 7.20
CA SER A 128 -3.26 -22.58 6.22
C SER A 128 -4.41 -21.64 5.82
N PRO A 129 -5.08 -20.95 6.77
CA PRO A 129 -6.01 -19.89 6.40
C PRO A 129 -5.27 -18.83 5.60
N THR A 130 -5.91 -18.30 4.55
CA THR A 130 -5.33 -17.16 3.84
C THR A 130 -5.16 -15.99 4.81
N ARG A 131 -3.99 -15.37 4.77
CA ARG A 131 -3.64 -14.18 5.54
C ARG A 131 -3.46 -12.96 4.63
N ALA A 132 -4.12 -12.99 3.47
CA ALA A 132 -4.05 -11.90 2.52
C ALA A 132 -4.61 -10.61 3.11
N LEU A 133 -3.92 -9.50 2.88
CA LEU A 133 -4.27 -8.17 3.41
C LEU A 133 -5.73 -7.79 3.13
N LEU A 134 -6.22 -8.05 1.92
CA LEU A 134 -7.59 -7.81 1.47
C LEU A 134 -8.36 -9.13 1.25
N GLY A 135 -8.04 -10.17 2.02
CA GLY A 135 -8.76 -11.45 2.04
C GLY A 135 -9.90 -11.50 3.06
N ASP A 136 -10.80 -12.48 2.92
CA ASP A 136 -12.02 -12.58 3.73
C ASP A 136 -11.75 -12.75 5.25
N TYR A 137 -10.66 -13.42 5.64
CA TYR A 137 -10.27 -13.52 7.05
C TYR A 137 -9.88 -12.15 7.61
N TYR A 138 -9.05 -11.38 6.89
CA TYR A 138 -8.69 -10.02 7.29
C TYR A 138 -9.92 -9.10 7.29
N LYS A 139 -10.81 -9.20 6.29
CA LYS A 139 -12.11 -8.51 6.28
C LYS A 139 -12.86 -8.71 7.59
N LYS A 140 -13.01 -9.97 8.01
CA LYS A 140 -13.84 -10.34 9.16
C LYS A 140 -13.16 -10.05 10.51
N LEU A 141 -11.86 -10.31 10.62
CA LEU A 141 -11.14 -10.30 11.90
C LEU A 141 -10.41 -8.99 12.19
N ILE A 142 -10.01 -8.25 11.15
CA ILE A 142 -9.15 -7.08 11.27
C ILE A 142 -9.89 -5.83 10.83
N TRP A 143 -10.37 -5.77 9.59
CA TRP A 143 -10.95 -4.55 9.05
C TRP A 143 -12.32 -4.24 9.65
N SER A 144 -13.29 -5.15 9.54
CA SER A 144 -14.66 -4.92 10.00
C SER A 144 -14.73 -4.48 11.49
N PRO A 145 -14.04 -5.16 12.44
CA PRO A 145 -14.12 -4.79 13.85
C PRO A 145 -13.45 -3.44 14.19
N ASN A 146 -12.57 -2.93 13.33
CA ASN A 146 -11.84 -1.69 13.58
C ASN A 146 -12.38 -0.50 12.75
N PHE A 147 -13.34 -0.71 11.85
CA PHE A 147 -13.87 0.37 11.00
C PHE A 147 -14.49 1.50 11.81
N ASN A 148 -15.30 1.19 12.83
CA ASN A 148 -15.88 2.22 13.69
C ASN A 148 -14.81 3.04 14.43
N LYS A 149 -13.71 2.40 14.85
CA LYS A 149 -12.60 3.13 15.49
C LYS A 149 -11.94 4.12 14.53
N LEU A 150 -11.82 3.76 13.25
CA LEU A 150 -11.36 4.69 12.21
C LEU A 150 -12.33 5.87 12.09
N MET A 151 -13.63 5.58 11.96
CA MET A 151 -14.67 6.60 11.82
C MET A 151 -14.71 7.57 13.01
N ASP A 152 -14.62 7.04 14.23
CA ASP A 152 -14.55 7.83 15.47
C ASP A 152 -13.29 8.72 15.48
N SER A 153 -12.14 8.17 15.07
CA SER A 153 -10.86 8.89 15.06
C SER A 153 -10.83 10.04 14.05
N ILE A 154 -11.60 9.95 12.96
CA ILE A 154 -11.66 10.99 11.93
C ILE A 154 -12.89 11.90 12.07
N ALA A 155 -13.81 11.63 12.99
CA ALA A 155 -15.13 12.28 13.06
C ALA A 155 -15.07 13.81 13.03
N ASP A 156 -14.16 14.42 13.79
CA ASP A 156 -14.02 15.87 13.91
C ASP A 156 -13.04 16.48 12.90
N VAL A 157 -12.42 15.67 12.04
CA VAL A 157 -11.48 16.14 11.03
C VAL A 157 -12.21 16.83 9.88
N SER A 158 -11.87 18.09 9.62
CA SER A 158 -12.43 18.90 8.52
C SER A 158 -11.33 19.37 7.55
N GLY A 159 -11.76 19.85 6.38
CA GLY A 159 -10.89 20.45 5.35
C GLY A 159 -10.15 19.47 4.42
N ASP A 160 -10.32 18.17 4.62
CA ASP A 160 -9.69 17.10 3.83
C ASP A 160 -10.77 16.35 3.03
N ASP A 161 -10.67 16.40 1.71
CA ASP A 161 -11.68 15.82 0.79
C ASP A 161 -11.64 14.29 0.80
N TRP A 162 -10.48 13.71 1.04
CA TRP A 162 -10.33 12.26 1.07
C TRP A 162 -11.03 11.67 2.30
N ILE A 163 -10.86 12.29 3.47
CA ILE A 163 -11.57 12.01 4.71
C ILE A 163 -13.07 12.30 4.56
N ALA A 164 -13.45 13.41 3.93
CA ALA A 164 -14.86 13.71 3.67
C ALA A 164 -15.53 12.59 2.84
N ARG A 165 -14.85 12.10 1.79
CA ARG A 165 -15.30 10.94 1.01
C ARG A 165 -15.37 9.65 1.82
N LEU A 166 -14.37 9.40 2.67
CA LEU A 166 -14.33 8.21 3.53
C LEU A 166 -15.49 8.19 4.53
N LYS A 167 -15.81 9.34 5.14
CA LYS A 167 -16.91 9.48 6.11
C LYS A 167 -18.29 9.13 5.57
N MET A 168 -18.48 9.22 4.25
CA MET A 168 -19.75 8.89 3.58
C MET A 168 -19.93 7.39 3.31
N LYS A 169 -18.97 6.54 3.67
CA LYS A 169 -18.99 5.10 3.35
C LYS A 169 -19.35 4.26 4.57
N GLU A 170 -20.22 3.29 4.36
CA GLU A 170 -20.34 2.14 5.25
C GLU A 170 -19.20 1.15 4.99
N PHE A 171 -18.89 0.30 5.99
CA PHE A 171 -17.78 -0.65 5.92
C PHE A 171 -17.81 -1.53 4.66
N GLU A 172 -18.97 -2.11 4.32
CA GLU A 172 -19.08 -3.01 3.16
C GLU A 172 -18.81 -2.29 1.85
N LYS A 173 -19.30 -1.05 1.71
CA LYS A 173 -19.03 -0.22 0.53
C LYS A 173 -17.55 0.14 0.45
N PHE A 174 -16.97 0.62 1.56
CA PHE A 174 -15.55 0.92 1.65
C PHE A 174 -14.69 -0.29 1.24
N TYR A 175 -14.92 -1.44 1.85
CA TYR A 175 -14.09 -2.63 1.63
C TYR A 175 -14.19 -3.14 0.19
N ASN A 176 -15.40 -3.21 -0.37
CA ASN A 176 -15.60 -3.72 -1.73
C ASN A 176 -15.01 -2.77 -2.77
N GLU A 177 -15.13 -1.45 -2.57
CA GLU A 177 -14.49 -0.44 -3.43
C GLU A 177 -12.95 -0.55 -3.34
N THR A 178 -12.39 -0.64 -2.14
CA THR A 178 -10.93 -0.83 -1.96
C THR A 178 -10.44 -2.10 -2.64
N LEU A 179 -11.15 -3.23 -2.51
CA LEU A 179 -10.78 -4.47 -3.18
C LEU A 179 -10.78 -4.33 -4.71
N GLN A 180 -11.84 -3.74 -5.26
CA GLN A 180 -11.96 -3.49 -6.70
C GLN A 180 -10.89 -2.51 -7.20
N ASP A 181 -10.62 -1.46 -6.45
CA ASP A 181 -9.62 -0.45 -6.78
C ASP A 181 -8.22 -1.05 -6.78
N PHE A 182 -7.83 -1.79 -5.75
CA PHE A 182 -6.51 -2.45 -5.72
C PHE A 182 -6.35 -3.43 -6.88
N SER A 183 -7.37 -4.25 -7.16
CA SER A 183 -7.33 -5.19 -8.29
C SER A 183 -7.22 -4.49 -9.65
N SER A 184 -7.98 -3.41 -9.85
CA SER A 184 -7.97 -2.66 -11.12
C SER A 184 -6.69 -1.86 -11.29
N LEU A 185 -6.25 -1.12 -10.27
CA LEU A 185 -5.01 -0.35 -10.28
C LEU A 185 -3.81 -1.23 -10.59
N TYR A 186 -3.66 -2.38 -9.91
CA TYR A 186 -2.56 -3.30 -10.18
C TYR A 186 -2.55 -3.76 -11.64
N SER A 187 -3.72 -4.11 -12.19
CA SER A 187 -3.86 -4.54 -13.58
C SER A 187 -3.54 -3.41 -14.57
N GLU A 188 -4.14 -2.23 -14.39
CA GLU A 188 -3.94 -1.08 -15.29
C GLU A 188 -2.48 -0.60 -15.30
N LEU A 189 -1.84 -0.50 -14.12
CA LEU A 189 -0.44 -0.11 -14.01
C LEU A 189 0.50 -1.17 -14.61
N SER A 190 0.14 -2.44 -14.53
CA SER A 190 0.91 -3.55 -15.11
C SER A 190 0.96 -3.50 -16.64
N LYS A 191 -0.07 -2.97 -17.31
CA LYS A 191 -0.07 -2.78 -18.78
C LYS A 191 1.04 -1.84 -19.23
N GLY A 192 1.37 -0.84 -18.41
CA GLY A 192 2.48 0.09 -18.66
C GLY A 192 3.88 -0.54 -18.52
N ILE A 193 3.97 -1.73 -17.91
CA ILE A 193 5.23 -2.39 -17.56
C ILE A 193 5.50 -3.62 -18.44
N HIS A 194 4.46 -4.41 -18.76
CA HIS A 194 4.64 -5.70 -19.43
C HIS A 194 4.83 -5.62 -20.95
N HIS A 195 4.86 -4.43 -21.55
CA HIS A 195 5.03 -4.22 -23.00
C HIS A 195 4.14 -5.13 -23.87
N GLU A 196 2.96 -5.48 -23.36
CA GLU A 196 2.02 -6.40 -24.03
C GLU A 196 1.16 -5.71 -25.08
N THR A 197 1.08 -4.37 -25.02
CA THR A 197 0.30 -3.56 -25.95
C THR A 197 1.05 -3.34 -27.26
N VAL A 198 0.41 -3.67 -28.38
CA VAL A 198 0.92 -3.40 -29.75
C VAL A 198 0.53 -2.02 -30.28
N ILE A 199 -0.05 -1.17 -29.42
CA ILE A 199 -0.38 0.23 -29.69
C ILE A 199 0.57 1.15 -28.89
N PRO A 200 0.76 2.42 -29.30
CA PRO A 200 1.54 3.36 -28.51
C PRO A 200 1.00 3.47 -27.09
N LEU A 201 1.84 3.23 -26.09
CA LEU A 201 1.48 3.35 -24.66
C LEU A 201 0.90 4.72 -24.34
N SER A 202 1.43 5.77 -24.96
CA SER A 202 0.94 7.15 -24.81
C SER A 202 -0.48 7.39 -25.31
N SER A 203 -1.06 6.46 -26.09
CA SER A 203 -2.46 6.51 -26.49
C SER A 203 -3.40 5.86 -25.47
N ALA A 204 -2.89 4.95 -24.64
CA ALA A 204 -3.66 4.29 -23.59
C ALA A 204 -3.43 4.91 -22.20
N LEU A 205 -2.25 5.49 -21.97
CA LEU A 205 -1.79 6.08 -20.72
C LEU A 205 -1.31 7.51 -20.95
N ASP A 206 -2.22 8.37 -21.43
CA ASP A 206 -1.93 9.79 -21.54
C ASP A 206 -1.68 10.44 -20.16
N LEU A 207 -1.26 11.70 -20.15
CA LEU A 207 -0.94 12.42 -18.92
C LEU A 207 -2.13 12.51 -17.95
N ALA A 208 -3.34 12.71 -18.46
CA ALA A 208 -4.53 12.85 -17.63
C ALA A 208 -4.91 11.52 -16.97
N THR A 209 -4.92 10.45 -17.75
CA THR A 209 -5.16 9.08 -17.29
C THR A 209 -4.10 8.66 -16.27
N THR A 210 -2.83 8.97 -16.57
CA THR A 210 -1.72 8.64 -15.67
C THR A 210 -1.84 9.37 -14.34
N ARG A 211 -2.10 10.69 -14.33
CA ARG A 211 -2.31 11.45 -13.10
C ARG A 211 -3.46 10.87 -12.28
N PHE A 212 -4.60 10.62 -12.92
CA PHE A 212 -5.74 9.97 -12.25
C PHE A 212 -5.37 8.62 -11.62
N LEU A 213 -4.59 7.77 -12.31
CA LEU A 213 -4.13 6.50 -11.75
C LEU A 213 -3.15 6.69 -10.58
N MET A 214 -2.31 7.73 -10.61
CA MET A 214 -1.40 8.05 -9.51
C MET A 214 -2.16 8.59 -8.29
N GLU A 215 -3.06 9.56 -8.47
CA GLU A 215 -3.97 10.05 -7.41
C GLU A 215 -4.70 8.88 -6.76
N LYS A 216 -5.31 8.04 -7.60
CA LYS A 216 -6.12 6.92 -7.14
C LYS A 216 -5.28 5.89 -6.39
N THR A 217 -4.06 5.62 -6.85
CA THR A 217 -3.10 4.74 -6.16
C THR A 217 -2.72 5.28 -4.80
N VAL A 218 -2.27 6.53 -4.73
CA VAL A 218 -1.79 7.16 -3.49
C VAL A 218 -2.93 7.33 -2.50
N CYS A 219 -4.10 7.80 -2.94
CA CYS A 219 -5.29 7.89 -2.10
C CYS A 219 -5.69 6.53 -1.51
N ASN A 220 -5.73 5.48 -2.33
CA ASN A 220 -6.13 4.14 -1.86
C ASN A 220 -5.14 3.56 -0.85
N ILE A 221 -3.83 3.62 -1.14
CA ILE A 221 -2.81 3.06 -0.25
C ILE A 221 -2.70 3.88 1.04
N ALA A 222 -2.78 5.21 0.96
CA ALA A 222 -2.78 6.08 2.14
C ALA A 222 -4.00 5.82 3.01
N THR A 223 -5.19 5.60 2.41
CA THR A 223 -6.41 5.34 3.17
C THR A 223 -6.32 4.03 3.93
N LEU A 224 -5.77 2.98 3.30
CA LEU A 224 -5.53 1.72 3.97
C LEU A 224 -4.45 1.88 5.06
N GLY A 225 -3.39 2.66 4.82
CA GLY A 225 -2.37 3.00 5.81
C GLY A 225 -2.93 3.73 7.03
N LEU A 226 -3.84 4.69 6.85
CA LEU A 226 -4.56 5.35 7.94
C LEU A 226 -5.39 4.33 8.74
N PHE A 227 -6.06 3.39 8.07
CA PHE A 227 -6.83 2.34 8.73
C PHE A 227 -5.94 1.40 9.57
N VAL A 228 -4.76 1.02 9.06
CA VAL A 228 -3.79 0.20 9.80
C VAL A 228 -3.42 0.83 11.15
N ASN A 229 -3.41 2.16 11.25
CA ASN A 229 -3.11 2.89 12.49
C ASN A 229 -4.25 2.94 13.51
N VAL A 230 -5.44 2.36 13.25
CA VAL A 230 -6.44 2.11 14.34
C VAL A 230 -6.41 0.68 14.86
N VAL A 231 -5.78 -0.25 14.14
CA VAL A 231 -5.65 -1.66 14.55
C VAL A 231 -4.69 -1.74 15.75
N SER A 232 -5.04 -2.55 16.77
CA SER A 232 -4.36 -2.53 18.07
C SER A 232 -3.05 -3.30 18.11
N HIS A 233 -2.92 -4.37 17.33
CA HIS A 233 -1.73 -5.23 17.29
C HIS A 233 -0.76 -4.85 16.17
N THR A 234 -1.01 -3.75 15.47
CA THR A 234 -0.12 -3.21 14.44
C THR A 234 1.23 -2.85 15.06
N PHE A 235 2.31 -3.33 14.44
CA PHE A 235 3.67 -2.96 14.79
C PHE A 235 4.00 -1.52 14.33
N ASN A 236 4.80 -0.78 15.11
CA ASN A 236 5.12 0.65 14.90
C ASN A 236 3.88 1.51 14.63
N LYS A 237 2.86 1.38 15.47
CA LYS A 237 1.63 2.14 15.33
C LYS A 237 1.87 3.64 15.57
N LEU A 238 1.44 4.50 14.66
CA LEU A 238 1.36 5.94 14.91
C LEU A 238 0.21 6.23 15.87
N ASN A 239 0.33 7.29 16.67
CA ASN A 239 -0.88 7.86 17.26
C ASN A 239 -1.78 8.40 16.12
N MET A 240 -3.10 8.42 16.34
CA MET A 240 -4.03 8.77 15.27
C MET A 240 -3.92 10.23 14.82
N SER A 241 -3.49 11.14 15.71
CA SER A 241 -3.24 12.54 15.34
C SER A 241 -2.14 12.63 14.29
N ASP A 242 -1.01 11.96 14.51
CA ASP A 242 0.12 11.94 13.58
C ASP A 242 -0.20 11.22 12.28
N ALA A 243 -0.99 10.14 12.35
CA ALA A 243 -1.46 9.44 11.15
C ALA A 243 -2.38 10.32 10.30
N ILE A 244 -3.28 11.09 10.92
CA ILE A 244 -4.17 12.04 10.23
C ILE A 244 -3.36 13.20 9.63
N THR A 245 -2.38 13.73 10.37
CA THR A 245 -1.47 14.78 9.84
C THR A 245 -0.73 14.27 8.62
N ALA A 246 -0.10 13.09 8.69
CA ALA A 246 0.59 12.51 7.53
C ALA A 246 -0.38 12.26 6.36
N TYR A 247 -1.60 11.80 6.63
CA TYR A 247 -2.62 11.61 5.60
C TYR A 247 -2.98 12.91 4.87
N LYS A 248 -3.16 14.01 5.62
CA LYS A 248 -3.44 15.34 5.08
C LYS A 248 -2.27 15.88 4.25
N GLU A 249 -1.05 15.75 4.76
CA GLU A 249 0.16 16.17 4.05
C GLU A 249 0.26 15.50 2.67
N ILE A 250 -0.10 14.22 2.56
CA ILE A 250 -0.13 13.50 1.27
C ILE A 250 -1.15 14.11 0.31
N GLN A 251 -2.36 14.45 0.78
CA GLN A 251 -3.37 15.10 -0.06
C GLN A 251 -2.89 16.50 -0.50
N GLU A 252 -2.35 17.27 0.44
CA GLU A 252 -1.91 18.66 0.22
C GLU A 252 -0.73 18.79 -0.75
N MET A 253 0.09 17.74 -0.90
CA MET A 253 1.12 17.71 -1.94
C MET A 253 0.52 18.04 -3.31
N GLY A 254 -0.73 17.65 -3.59
CA GLY A 254 -1.45 18.03 -4.81
C GLY A 254 -0.79 17.59 -6.11
N VAL A 255 0.23 16.74 -6.01
CA VAL A 255 0.99 16.19 -7.13
C VAL A 255 0.35 14.91 -7.67
N PHE A 256 -0.51 14.30 -6.86
CA PHE A 256 -1.16 13.03 -7.15
C PHE A 256 -2.52 13.28 -7.80
#